data_AF-A0A9W9YH94-F1
#
_entry.id   AF-A0A9W9YH94-F1
#
_cell.length_a   1.000
_cell.length_b   1.000
_cell.length_c   1.000
_cell.angle_alpha   90.00
_cell.angle_beta   90.00
_cell.angle_gamma   90.00
#
_symmetry.space_group_name_H-M   'P 1'
#
loop_
_entity.id
_entity.type
_entity.pdbx_description
1 polymer ?
#
loop_
_entity_poly.entity_id
_entity_poly.type
_entity_poly.pdbx_seq_one_letter_code
_entity_poly.pdbx_strand_id
1 'polypeptide(L)'
;MIRKRVVTSMALLGGLSFIWLFISTEKQRFKGYSSQALRDNISGSERSNAAEFADIMVSRQHGRKRQVSAYCKTTKANTLQPKALNHFIVDNKHRVVYCYIPKVACTTWKKTMAHLVGLQSKSVHDQRFNLLSSHSKAKVRFILQNYYKFIFVREPFERLLSAYKDKFTRKNNVLKKYAKKIKRSVRERLGTNSTAGDAEIKFKEFITYLIDVNNKGGRLNEHWHHYDQLCHPCEINFDFIGHYETLEEDAPFVLHEAGVDQLVSFPPVHFTSTKDNLQRYYSEVSREDVIQLQRIYRRDFEMFGYNTSQSLDSLINRTDGPNAIK
;
A
#
# COMPACT_ATOMS: atom_id res chain seq x y z
N MET A 1 -63.29 39.51 37.85
CA MET A 1 -62.32 38.91 36.90
C MET A 1 -62.02 39.94 35.83
N ILE A 2 -60.77 40.37 35.74
CA ILE A 2 -60.35 41.75 35.39
C ILE A 2 -59.42 41.74 34.17
N ARG A 3 -59.69 42.68 33.23
CA ARG A 3 -58.82 43.39 32.24
C ARG A 3 -58.10 42.56 31.16
N LYS A 4 -58.21 42.85 29.84
CA LYS A 4 -57.88 44.05 29.02
C LYS A 4 -56.39 44.45 28.99
N ARG A 5 -55.93 44.77 27.76
CA ARG A 5 -54.79 45.62 27.30
C ARG A 5 -53.53 44.89 26.82
N VAL A 6 -53.10 45.00 25.55
CA VAL A 6 -52.65 46.15 24.69
C VAL A 6 -51.12 46.28 24.69
N VAL A 7 -50.53 46.08 23.50
CA VAL A 7 -49.43 46.80 22.81
C VAL A 7 -48.29 47.41 23.64
N THR A 8 -47.01 47.09 23.29
CA THR A 8 -46.01 48.07 22.78
C THR A 8 -44.68 47.44 22.35
N SER A 9 -44.12 48.02 21.28
CA SER A 9 -42.77 47.85 20.70
C SER A 9 -41.63 48.47 21.53
N MET A 10 -40.41 48.30 20.98
CA MET A 10 -39.12 48.99 21.22
C MET A 10 -38.15 48.19 22.11
N ALA A 11 -37.18 47.47 21.52
CA ALA A 11 -35.91 47.95 20.95
C ALA A 11 -34.92 48.41 22.02
N LEU A 12 -33.80 47.68 22.18
CA LEU A 12 -32.43 48.17 21.93
C LEU A 12 -31.36 47.31 22.65
N LEU A 13 -30.27 47.09 21.89
CA LEU A 13 -28.88 46.87 22.32
C LEU A 13 -28.46 45.45 22.77
N GLY A 14 -27.73 44.78 21.88
CA GLY A 14 -26.69 43.83 22.27
C GLY A 14 -26.47 42.71 21.26
N GLY A 15 -25.37 42.78 20.50
CA GLY A 15 -24.79 41.59 19.88
C GLY A 15 -24.62 41.65 18.36
N LEU A 16 -23.65 42.43 17.90
CA LEU A 16 -22.78 41.95 16.82
C LEU A 16 -22.25 40.55 17.20
N SER A 17 -22.11 39.68 16.21
CA SER A 17 -21.45 38.35 16.27
C SER A 17 -22.37 37.13 16.39
N PHE A 18 -22.97 36.72 15.27
CA PHE A 18 -23.31 35.32 14.99
C PHE A 18 -22.91 34.93 13.56
N ILE A 19 -21.76 35.43 13.12
CA ILE A 19 -20.98 34.79 12.05
C ILE A 19 -19.68 34.39 12.73
N TRP A 20 -19.58 33.11 13.10
CA TRP A 20 -18.39 32.33 13.47
C TRP A 20 -18.80 31.30 14.54
N LEU A 21 -19.26 30.11 14.11
CA LEU A 21 -19.16 28.89 14.93
C LEU A 21 -19.61 27.67 14.10
N PHE A 22 -18.80 27.29 13.11
CA PHE A 22 -18.61 25.90 12.70
C PHE A 22 -17.23 25.76 12.05
N ILE A 23 -16.20 26.09 12.83
CA ILE A 23 -14.85 25.60 12.56
C ILE A 23 -14.67 24.36 13.43
N SER A 24 -14.62 23.21 12.75
CA SER A 24 -13.89 22.00 13.12
C SER A 24 -13.73 21.71 14.63
N THR A 25 -14.64 20.93 15.19
CA THR A 25 -14.32 20.07 16.33
C THR A 25 -13.85 18.71 15.82
N GLU A 26 -12.71 18.69 15.13
CA GLU A 26 -11.93 17.47 14.89
C GLU A 26 -10.76 17.49 15.87
N LYS A 27 -11.04 17.20 17.16
CA LYS A 27 -10.00 17.06 18.18
C LYS A 27 -10.14 15.73 18.92
N GLN A 28 -9.11 14.91 18.70
CA GLN A 28 -8.60 13.80 19.50
C GLN A 28 -9.36 12.47 19.52
N ARG A 29 -8.90 11.59 18.61
CA ARG A 29 -8.80 10.15 18.90
C ARG A 29 -7.40 9.64 18.52
N PHE A 30 -6.37 10.21 19.16
CA PHE A 30 -5.03 9.64 19.23
C PHE A 30 -4.84 9.06 20.63
N LYS A 31 -4.90 7.73 20.76
CA LYS A 31 -4.20 7.01 21.82
C LYS A 31 -3.03 6.36 21.10
N GLY A 32 -1.82 6.92 21.21
CA GLY A 32 -0.69 6.32 20.46
C GLY A 32 0.68 6.98 20.57
N TYR A 33 0.81 8.30 20.75
CA TYR A 33 2.10 8.88 21.13
C TYR A 33 1.90 10.05 22.09
N SER A 34 1.55 9.70 23.33
CA SER A 34 1.81 10.62 24.43
C SER A 34 3.22 10.29 24.90
N SER A 35 4.14 11.25 24.80
CA SER A 35 5.49 11.22 25.41
C SER A 35 5.47 10.94 26.93
N GLN A 36 4.28 10.78 27.52
CA GLN A 36 3.99 10.34 28.87
C GLN A 36 4.10 8.83 29.10
N ALA A 37 3.93 7.97 28.08
CA ALA A 37 3.88 6.51 28.27
C ALA A 37 5.24 5.81 28.20
N LEU A 38 6.28 6.49 27.68
CA LEU A 38 7.69 6.03 27.66
C LEU A 38 8.44 6.42 28.95
N ARG A 39 7.72 6.75 30.04
CA ARG A 39 8.30 7.56 31.12
C ARG A 39 9.00 6.81 32.23
N ASP A 40 8.93 5.49 32.31
CA ASP A 40 9.50 4.78 33.47
C ASP A 40 10.72 3.93 33.05
N ASN A 41 11.88 4.32 33.57
CA ASN A 41 13.21 3.65 33.50
C ASN A 41 14.06 3.73 32.20
N ILE A 42 14.27 4.93 31.64
CA ILE A 42 15.21 5.12 30.51
C ILE A 42 16.12 6.35 30.75
N SER A 43 17.40 6.23 30.40
CA SER A 43 18.39 7.31 30.55
C SER A 43 18.06 8.54 29.71
N GLY A 44 18.56 9.73 30.09
CA GLY A 44 18.22 10.99 29.42
C GLY A 44 18.56 11.04 27.91
N SER A 45 19.60 10.35 27.48
CA SER A 45 20.05 10.25 26.08
C SER A 45 19.16 9.32 25.23
N GLU A 46 18.74 8.19 25.78
CA GLU A 46 17.81 7.28 25.10
C GLU A 46 16.41 7.90 24.97
N ARG A 47 16.01 8.75 25.94
CA ARG A 47 14.75 9.49 25.90
C ARG A 47 14.70 10.54 24.79
N SER A 48 15.82 11.24 24.52
CA SER A 48 15.90 12.17 23.39
C SER A 48 15.85 11.43 22.05
N ASN A 49 16.52 10.28 21.95
CA ASN A 49 16.56 9.49 20.71
C ASN A 49 15.18 8.90 20.36
N ALA A 50 14.42 8.43 21.35
CA ALA A 50 13.06 7.92 21.15
C ALA A 50 12.05 9.02 20.77
N ALA A 51 12.21 10.23 21.31
CA ALA A 51 11.38 11.38 20.93
C ALA A 51 11.69 11.83 19.49
N GLU A 52 12.97 11.92 19.14
CA GLU A 52 13.41 12.26 17.79
C GLU A 52 12.93 11.24 16.75
N PHE A 53 13.07 9.95 17.04
CA PHE A 53 12.56 8.88 16.17
C PHE A 53 11.06 9.02 15.92
N ALA A 54 10.28 9.32 16.96
CA ALA A 54 8.85 9.52 16.82
C ALA A 54 8.49 10.73 15.95
N ASP A 55 9.19 11.84 16.13
CA ASP A 55 8.98 13.04 15.32
C ASP A 55 9.29 12.76 13.83
N ILE A 56 10.36 12.00 13.55
CA ILE A 56 10.68 11.53 12.20
C ILE A 56 9.53 10.68 11.64
N MET A 57 9.02 9.73 12.42
CA MET A 57 7.94 8.83 11.98
C MET A 57 6.62 9.58 11.74
N VAL A 58 6.26 10.51 12.62
CA VAL A 58 5.07 11.37 12.49
C VAL A 58 5.19 12.25 11.25
N SER A 59 6.32 12.91 11.06
CA SER A 59 6.60 13.74 9.88
C SER A 59 6.51 12.93 8.58
N ARG A 60 7.12 11.75 8.55
CA ARG A 60 7.07 10.81 7.42
C ARG A 60 5.65 10.38 7.10
N GLN A 61 4.85 10.00 8.11
CA GLN A 61 3.45 9.60 7.90
C GLN A 61 2.59 10.77 7.42
N HIS A 62 2.81 11.99 7.93
CA HIS A 62 2.12 13.18 7.43
C HIS A 62 2.42 13.42 5.94
N GLY A 63 3.69 13.31 5.54
CA GLY A 63 4.11 13.42 4.14
C GLY A 63 3.43 12.39 3.24
N ARG A 64 3.45 11.11 3.64
CA ARG A 64 2.84 10.01 2.86
C ARG A 64 1.33 10.14 2.72
N LYS A 65 0.62 10.46 3.82
CA LYS A 65 -0.84 10.68 3.79
C LYS A 65 -1.20 11.90 2.93
N ARG A 66 -0.41 12.97 3.02
CA ARG A 66 -0.58 14.16 2.17
C ARG A 66 -0.40 13.81 0.69
N GLN A 67 0.60 13.01 0.35
CA GLN A 67 0.84 12.57 -1.03
C GLN A 67 -0.35 11.79 -1.60
N VAL A 68 -0.82 10.77 -0.88
CA VAL A 68 -2.00 9.99 -1.30
C VAL A 68 -3.23 10.89 -1.41
N SER A 69 -3.48 11.76 -0.42
CA SER A 69 -4.61 12.68 -0.45
C SER A 69 -4.56 13.63 -1.65
N ALA A 70 -3.37 14.18 -1.96
CA ALA A 70 -3.19 15.06 -3.11
C ALA A 70 -3.46 14.33 -4.43
N TYR A 71 -2.94 13.11 -4.58
CA TYR A 71 -3.21 12.26 -5.73
C TYR A 71 -4.70 11.94 -5.89
N CYS A 72 -5.37 11.57 -4.80
CA CYS A 72 -6.77 11.18 -4.84
C CYS A 72 -7.73 12.35 -5.08
N LYS A 73 -7.34 13.60 -4.80
CA LYS A 73 -8.12 14.80 -5.15
C LYS A 73 -8.23 15.03 -6.65
N THR A 74 -7.24 14.60 -7.44
CA THR A 74 -7.21 14.78 -8.90
C THR A 74 -7.79 13.58 -9.65
N THR A 75 -8.14 12.51 -8.92
CA THR A 75 -8.63 11.25 -9.49
C THR A 75 -10.10 11.03 -9.08
N LYS A 76 -10.93 10.51 -9.99
CA LYS A 76 -12.32 10.17 -9.66
C LYS A 76 -12.35 8.95 -8.75
N ALA A 77 -12.93 9.10 -7.57
CA ALA A 77 -13.22 7.97 -6.68
C ALA A 77 -14.24 7.03 -7.33
N ASN A 78 -14.02 5.73 -7.19
CA ASN A 78 -14.91 4.70 -7.69
C ASN A 78 -15.84 4.21 -6.57
N THR A 79 -17.00 3.66 -6.96
CA THR A 79 -17.88 3.00 -5.99
C THR A 79 -17.26 1.66 -5.54
N LEU A 80 -16.97 1.54 -4.25
CA LEU A 80 -16.44 0.31 -3.66
C LEU A 80 -17.45 -0.84 -3.75
N GLN A 81 -17.09 -1.88 -4.50
CA GLN A 81 -17.85 -3.13 -4.55
C GLN A 81 -17.41 -4.08 -3.43
N PRO A 82 -18.29 -4.92 -2.86
CA PRO A 82 -17.90 -5.83 -1.77
C PRO A 82 -16.72 -6.76 -2.11
N LYS A 83 -16.66 -7.26 -3.35
CA LYS A 83 -15.56 -8.12 -3.84
C LYS A 83 -14.20 -7.40 -3.88
N ALA A 84 -14.20 -6.07 -3.92
CA ALA A 84 -13.00 -5.25 -3.91
C ALA A 84 -12.31 -5.27 -2.52
N LEU A 85 -13.01 -5.70 -1.47
CA LEU A 85 -12.53 -5.71 -0.09
C LEU A 85 -11.85 -7.03 0.34
N ASN A 86 -11.50 -7.91 -0.61
CA ASN A 86 -10.86 -9.20 -0.35
C ASN A 86 -9.40 -9.11 0.13
N HIS A 87 -8.79 -7.92 0.04
CA HIS A 87 -7.42 -7.68 0.48
C HIS A 87 -7.31 -7.16 1.91
N PHE A 88 -8.43 -7.03 2.63
CA PHE A 88 -8.47 -6.43 3.96
C PHE A 88 -8.67 -7.52 5.01
N ILE A 89 -7.61 -7.83 5.75
CA ILE A 89 -7.67 -8.71 6.92
C ILE A 89 -8.16 -7.89 8.11
N VAL A 90 -9.21 -8.36 8.77
CA VAL A 90 -9.90 -7.65 9.86
C VAL A 90 -9.69 -8.39 11.18
N ASP A 91 -9.12 -7.70 12.15
CA ASP A 91 -9.10 -8.09 13.54
C ASP A 91 -10.14 -7.27 14.33
N ASN A 92 -11.27 -7.91 14.63
CA ASN A 92 -12.34 -7.27 15.40
C ASN A 92 -11.97 -7.05 16.88
N LYS A 93 -11.08 -7.89 17.44
CA LYS A 93 -10.73 -7.86 18.85
C LYS A 93 -9.90 -6.63 19.17
N HIS A 94 -8.88 -6.37 18.36
CA HIS A 94 -7.97 -5.23 18.54
C HIS A 94 -8.34 -4.03 17.66
N ARG A 95 -9.39 -4.14 16.83
CA ARG A 95 -9.88 -3.09 15.92
C ARG A 95 -8.82 -2.65 14.91
N VAL A 96 -8.15 -3.62 14.29
CA VAL A 96 -7.09 -3.40 13.30
C VAL A 96 -7.54 -3.96 11.95
N VAL A 97 -7.18 -3.25 10.87
CA VAL A 97 -7.35 -3.71 9.49
C VAL A 97 -6.03 -3.60 8.75
N TYR A 98 -5.57 -4.72 8.21
CA TYR A 98 -4.40 -4.76 7.34
C TYR A 98 -4.84 -4.97 5.89
N CYS A 99 -4.56 -4.01 5.00
CA CYS A 99 -4.71 -4.25 3.57
C CYS A 99 -3.43 -4.86 2.98
N TYR A 100 -3.49 -6.13 2.56
CA TYR A 100 -2.33 -6.83 2.05
C TYR A 100 -2.14 -6.60 0.54
N ILE A 101 -0.97 -6.08 0.18
CA ILE A 101 -0.49 -6.04 -1.21
C ILE A 101 0.63 -7.06 -1.34
N PRO A 102 0.62 -7.96 -2.32
CA PRO A 102 1.73 -8.89 -2.47
C PRO A 102 3.07 -8.20 -2.77
N LYS A 103 4.16 -8.80 -2.28
CA LYS A 103 5.57 -8.40 -2.53
C LYS A 103 6.06 -7.16 -1.77
N VAL A 104 5.35 -6.78 -0.71
CA VAL A 104 5.69 -5.71 0.23
C VAL A 104 5.88 -6.26 1.66
N ALA A 105 6.55 -7.42 1.78
CA ALA A 105 6.59 -8.25 2.99
C ALA A 105 5.23 -8.83 3.46
N CYS A 106 4.27 -8.97 2.53
CA CYS A 106 2.92 -9.47 2.84
C CYS A 106 2.88 -10.83 3.55
N THR A 107 3.80 -11.73 3.25
CA THR A 107 3.86 -13.05 3.91
C THR A 107 4.21 -12.90 5.38
N THR A 108 5.14 -12.00 5.71
CA THR A 108 5.51 -11.68 7.09
C THR A 108 4.36 -11.00 7.81
N TRP A 109 3.75 -9.97 7.20
CA TRP A 109 2.57 -9.31 7.78
C TRP A 109 1.41 -10.26 8.03
N LYS A 110 1.11 -11.18 7.10
CA LYS A 110 0.07 -12.19 7.32
C LYS A 110 0.43 -13.12 8.50
N LYS A 111 1.70 -13.51 8.67
CA LYS A 111 2.13 -14.29 9.84
C LYS A 111 1.94 -13.50 11.14
N THR A 112 2.34 -12.23 11.16
CA THR A 112 2.14 -11.33 12.31
C THR A 112 0.66 -11.19 12.65
N MET A 113 -0.20 -10.92 11.66
CA MET A 113 -1.64 -10.83 11.85
C MET A 113 -2.24 -12.15 12.34
N ALA A 114 -1.75 -13.29 11.85
CA ALA A 114 -2.22 -14.59 12.30
C ALA A 114 -1.88 -14.86 13.75
N HIS A 115 -0.65 -14.54 14.18
CA HIS A 115 -0.27 -14.62 15.58
C HIS A 115 -1.15 -13.72 16.45
N LEU A 116 -1.42 -12.48 16.00
CA LEU A 116 -2.26 -11.52 16.71
C LEU A 116 -3.68 -12.05 16.96
N VAL A 117 -4.27 -12.73 15.96
CA VAL A 117 -5.62 -13.30 16.07
C VAL A 117 -5.65 -14.77 16.54
N GLY A 118 -4.52 -15.32 16.96
CA GLY A 118 -4.43 -16.70 17.47
C GLY A 118 -4.66 -17.80 16.41
N LEU A 119 -4.43 -17.49 15.12
CA LEU A 119 -4.54 -18.48 14.04
C LEU A 119 -3.24 -19.29 13.91
N GLN A 120 -3.35 -20.61 14.06
CA GLN A 120 -2.24 -21.54 13.83
C GLN A 120 -2.46 -22.32 12.53
N SER A 121 -1.49 -22.27 11.61
CA SER A 121 -1.50 -23.06 10.37
C SER A 121 -0.07 -23.37 9.94
N LYS A 122 0.13 -24.54 9.29
CA LYS A 122 1.42 -24.92 8.68
C LYS A 122 1.85 -23.94 7.58
N SER A 123 0.90 -23.28 6.92
CA SER A 123 1.13 -22.29 5.88
C SER A 123 0.26 -21.06 6.10
N VAL A 124 0.89 -19.88 6.03
CA VAL A 124 0.19 -18.58 6.13
C VAL A 124 -0.79 -18.35 4.97
N HIS A 125 -0.62 -19.06 3.86
CA HIS A 125 -1.51 -18.95 2.71
C HIS A 125 -2.79 -19.80 2.86
N ASP A 126 -2.79 -20.77 3.77
CA ASP A 126 -3.95 -21.63 4.05
C ASP A 126 -4.81 -21.09 5.21
N GLN A 127 -4.39 -19.96 5.80
CA GLN A 127 -5.11 -19.34 6.90
C GLN A 127 -6.39 -18.67 6.44
N ARG A 128 -7.48 -19.01 7.12
CA ARG A 128 -8.81 -18.42 6.90
C ARG A 128 -8.93 -17.14 7.71
N PHE A 129 -8.31 -16.07 7.21
CA PHE A 129 -8.48 -14.74 7.79
C PHE A 129 -9.93 -14.28 7.70
N ASN A 130 -10.37 -13.53 8.70
CA ASN A 130 -11.58 -12.73 8.64
C ASN A 130 -11.34 -11.57 7.65
N LEU A 131 -12.01 -11.60 6.50
CA LEU A 131 -11.85 -10.60 5.44
C LEU A 131 -12.95 -9.55 5.52
N LEU A 132 -12.64 -8.29 5.20
CA LEU A 132 -13.65 -7.22 5.22
C LEU A 132 -14.82 -7.51 4.26
N SER A 133 -14.55 -8.17 3.14
CA SER A 133 -15.57 -8.59 2.17
C SER A 133 -16.58 -9.62 2.69
N SER A 134 -16.30 -10.31 3.80
CA SER A 134 -17.23 -11.27 4.41
C SER A 134 -18.25 -10.61 5.36
N HIS A 135 -18.22 -9.28 5.50
CA HIS A 135 -19.11 -8.53 6.38
C HIS A 135 -20.26 -7.87 5.61
N SER A 136 -21.38 -7.61 6.31
CA SER A 136 -22.48 -6.83 5.75
C SER A 136 -22.04 -5.39 5.44
N LYS A 137 -22.71 -4.72 4.49
CA LYS A 137 -22.38 -3.32 4.12
C LYS A 137 -22.35 -2.38 5.33
N ALA A 138 -23.26 -2.56 6.29
CA ALA A 138 -23.29 -1.75 7.51
C ALA A 138 -22.07 -2.00 8.40
N LYS A 139 -21.69 -3.28 8.58
CA LYS A 139 -20.50 -3.65 9.36
C LYS A 139 -19.20 -3.22 8.68
N VAL A 140 -19.12 -3.29 7.36
CA VAL A 140 -17.99 -2.74 6.58
C VAL A 140 -17.82 -1.25 6.84
N ARG A 141 -18.88 -0.45 6.73
CA ARG A 141 -18.83 0.99 7.04
C ARG A 141 -18.36 1.25 8.47
N PHE A 142 -18.92 0.50 9.44
CA PHE A 142 -18.50 0.61 10.83
C PHE A 142 -17.01 0.31 11.03
N ILE A 143 -16.51 -0.79 10.44
CA ILE A 143 -15.09 -1.16 10.52
C ILE A 143 -14.21 -0.07 9.92
N LEU A 144 -14.50 0.38 8.70
CA LEU A 144 -13.69 1.38 8.01
C LEU A 144 -13.64 2.73 8.75
N GLN A 145 -14.71 3.09 9.45
CA GLN A 145 -14.78 4.32 10.26
C GLN A 145 -14.11 4.23 11.63
N ASN A 146 -14.01 3.03 12.22
CA ASN A 146 -13.65 2.89 13.64
C ASN A 146 -12.38 2.09 13.92
N TYR A 147 -11.80 1.41 12.92
CA TYR A 147 -10.65 0.53 13.11
C TYR A 147 -9.39 1.20 12.58
N TYR A 148 -8.23 0.90 13.18
CA TYR A 148 -6.94 1.35 12.71
C TYR A 148 -6.54 0.59 11.45
N LYS A 149 -6.34 1.28 10.33
CA LYS A 149 -6.11 0.70 9.00
C LYS A 149 -4.69 0.99 8.53
N PHE A 150 -3.95 -0.03 8.13
CA PHE A 150 -2.61 0.16 7.58
C PHE A 150 -2.38 -0.61 6.27
N ILE A 151 -1.47 -0.06 5.46
CA ILE A 151 -1.07 -0.56 4.16
C ILE A 151 0.44 -0.46 4.03
N PHE A 152 1.05 -1.39 3.28
CA PHE A 152 2.45 -1.31 2.88
C PHE A 152 2.55 -1.33 1.36
N VAL A 153 3.42 -0.47 0.82
CA VAL A 153 3.73 -0.38 -0.61
C VAL A 153 5.23 -0.61 -0.86
N ARG A 154 5.64 -0.70 -2.12
CA ARG A 154 7.04 -0.86 -2.54
C ARG A 154 7.24 -0.12 -3.84
N GLU A 155 8.46 0.24 -4.18
CA GLU A 155 8.77 0.80 -5.49
C GLU A 155 8.19 -0.14 -6.60
N PRO A 156 7.38 0.36 -7.55
CA PRO A 156 6.60 -0.50 -8.44
C PRO A 156 7.45 -1.44 -9.31
N PHE A 157 8.60 -1.01 -9.83
CA PHE A 157 9.48 -1.85 -10.63
C PHE A 157 10.19 -2.92 -9.80
N GLU A 158 10.59 -2.58 -8.58
CA GLU A 158 11.13 -3.54 -7.62
C GLU A 158 10.07 -4.58 -7.22
N ARG A 159 8.83 -4.14 -7.04
CA ARG A 159 7.70 -5.03 -6.74
C ARG A 159 7.45 -6.02 -7.88
N LEU A 160 7.50 -5.57 -9.14
CA LEU A 160 7.35 -6.43 -10.31
C LEU A 160 8.47 -7.46 -10.43
N LEU A 161 9.73 -7.05 -10.20
CA LEU A 161 10.85 -7.98 -10.19
C LEU A 161 10.72 -9.01 -9.06
N SER A 162 10.28 -8.58 -7.86
CA SER A 162 9.98 -9.48 -6.75
C SER A 162 8.88 -10.49 -7.11
N ALA A 163 7.81 -10.04 -7.79
CA ALA A 163 6.74 -10.91 -8.26
C ALA A 163 7.25 -11.94 -9.26
N TYR A 164 8.08 -11.51 -10.22
CA TYR A 164 8.69 -12.40 -11.20
C TYR A 164 9.56 -13.46 -10.54
N LYS A 165 10.50 -13.04 -9.68
CA LYS A 165 11.42 -13.93 -8.98
C LYS A 165 10.65 -14.98 -8.17
N ASP A 166 9.58 -14.57 -7.49
CA ASP A 166 8.74 -15.49 -6.71
C ASP A 166 7.94 -16.48 -7.57
N LYS A 167 7.43 -16.06 -8.74
CA LYS A 167 6.45 -16.84 -9.51
C LYS A 167 7.02 -17.64 -10.66
N PHE A 168 8.17 -17.26 -11.21
CA PHE A 168 8.65 -17.81 -12.48
C PHE A 168 10.03 -18.47 -12.41
N THR A 169 10.79 -18.29 -11.32
CA THR A 169 12.12 -18.93 -11.17
C THR A 169 12.08 -20.34 -10.60
N ARG A 170 10.91 -20.78 -10.11
CA ARG A 170 10.71 -22.12 -9.53
C ARG A 170 9.41 -22.72 -10.04
N LYS A 171 9.38 -24.05 -10.21
CA LYS A 171 8.16 -24.77 -10.62
C LYS A 171 7.07 -24.62 -9.56
N ASN A 172 5.97 -23.96 -9.92
CA ASN A 172 4.80 -23.78 -9.07
C ASN A 172 3.51 -23.67 -9.93
N ASN A 173 2.34 -23.63 -9.30
CA ASN A 173 1.05 -23.57 -9.99
C ASN A 173 0.84 -22.25 -10.77
N VAL A 174 1.44 -21.15 -10.33
CA VAL A 174 1.38 -19.86 -11.02
C VAL A 174 2.17 -19.95 -12.33
N LEU A 175 3.40 -20.46 -12.31
CA LEU A 175 4.17 -20.71 -13.53
C LEU A 175 3.37 -21.57 -14.52
N LYS A 176 2.79 -22.70 -14.07
CA LYS A 176 1.96 -23.57 -14.93
C LYS A 176 0.79 -22.81 -15.56
N LYS A 177 0.12 -21.95 -14.79
CA LYS A 177 -1.05 -21.16 -15.23
C LYS A 177 -0.69 -20.06 -16.23
N TYR A 178 0.46 -19.40 -16.04
CA TYR A 178 0.80 -18.20 -16.81
C TYR A 178 1.83 -18.43 -17.91
N ALA A 179 2.65 -19.48 -17.86
CA ALA A 179 3.68 -19.74 -18.86
C ALA A 179 3.11 -19.77 -20.30
N LYS A 180 1.98 -20.46 -20.52
CA LYS A 180 1.32 -20.49 -21.83
C LYS A 180 0.85 -19.10 -22.29
N LYS A 181 0.35 -18.27 -21.36
CA LYS A 181 -0.11 -16.90 -21.67
C LYS A 181 1.06 -15.99 -22.02
N ILE A 182 2.13 -16.06 -21.23
CA ILE A 182 3.33 -15.26 -21.43
C ILE A 182 3.97 -15.59 -22.79
N LYS A 183 4.18 -16.88 -23.06
CA LYS A 183 4.73 -17.34 -24.35
C LYS A 183 3.86 -16.93 -25.54
N ARG A 184 2.54 -16.90 -25.37
CA ARG A 184 1.64 -16.40 -26.41
C ARG A 184 1.84 -14.91 -26.70
N SER A 185 1.88 -14.07 -25.66
CA SER A 185 2.12 -12.62 -25.83
C SER A 185 3.46 -12.33 -26.51
N VAL A 186 4.50 -13.12 -26.20
CA VAL A 186 5.81 -13.00 -26.86
C VAL A 186 5.74 -13.40 -28.34
N ARG A 187 5.09 -14.53 -28.68
CA ARG A 187 4.93 -14.97 -30.08
C ARG A 187 4.17 -13.95 -30.92
N GLU A 188 3.06 -13.43 -30.40
CA GLU A 188 2.24 -12.43 -31.08
C GLU A 188 3.04 -11.15 -31.36
N ARG A 189 3.86 -10.69 -30.39
CA ARG A 189 4.71 -9.51 -30.58
C ARG A 189 5.84 -9.73 -31.59
N LEU A 190 6.47 -10.91 -31.59
CA LEU A 190 7.58 -11.23 -32.49
C LEU A 190 7.13 -11.70 -33.89
N GLY A 191 5.83 -11.94 -34.10
CA GLY A 191 5.33 -12.51 -35.35
C GLY A 191 5.84 -13.92 -35.64
N THR A 192 6.20 -14.69 -34.60
CA THR A 192 6.79 -16.03 -34.76
C THR A 192 5.84 -17.14 -34.35
N ASN A 193 5.78 -18.20 -35.16
CA ASN A 193 5.05 -19.44 -34.84
C ASN A 193 5.87 -20.42 -33.97
N SER A 194 7.09 -20.05 -33.56
CA SER A 194 7.95 -20.94 -32.79
C SER A 194 7.27 -21.36 -31.49
N THR A 195 7.06 -22.66 -31.35
CA THR A 195 6.77 -23.33 -30.08
C THR A 195 8.01 -23.23 -29.21
N ALA A 196 8.24 -22.06 -28.60
CA ALA A 196 9.22 -21.94 -27.53
C ALA A 196 8.84 -22.99 -26.49
N GLY A 197 9.62 -24.08 -26.43
CA GLY A 197 9.37 -25.29 -25.64
C GLY A 197 9.30 -24.98 -24.16
N ASP A 198 9.33 -25.99 -23.28
CA ASP A 198 9.23 -25.85 -21.81
C ASP A 198 10.34 -25.00 -21.12
N ALA A 199 11.06 -24.18 -21.89
CA ALA A 199 12.00 -23.18 -21.43
C ALA A 199 11.40 -22.27 -20.34
N GLU A 200 12.29 -21.93 -19.41
CA GLU A 200 12.14 -20.93 -18.36
C GLU A 200 11.59 -19.61 -18.92
N ILE A 201 10.69 -18.97 -18.19
CA ILE A 201 10.14 -17.66 -18.55
C ILE A 201 11.15 -16.60 -18.17
N LYS A 202 11.64 -15.81 -19.13
CA LYS A 202 12.56 -14.69 -18.87
C LYS A 202 11.80 -13.46 -18.37
N PHE A 203 12.49 -12.55 -17.69
CA PHE A 203 11.86 -11.35 -17.14
C PHE A 203 11.28 -10.43 -18.22
N LYS A 204 12.01 -10.20 -19.32
CA LYS A 204 11.52 -9.42 -20.46
C LYS A 204 10.25 -9.99 -21.10
N GLU A 205 10.08 -11.32 -21.07
CA GLU A 205 8.87 -11.99 -21.56
C GLU A 205 7.70 -11.75 -20.61
N PHE A 206 7.96 -11.79 -19.30
CA PHE A 206 6.98 -11.40 -18.30
C PHE A 206 6.53 -9.94 -18.47
N ILE A 207 7.45 -9.01 -18.70
CA ILE A 207 7.11 -7.60 -18.99
C ILE A 207 6.30 -7.46 -20.27
N THR A 208 6.70 -8.13 -21.35
CA THR A 208 5.95 -8.20 -22.61
C THR A 208 4.50 -8.64 -22.37
N TYR A 209 4.30 -9.68 -21.55
CA TYR A 209 2.98 -10.15 -21.16
C TYR A 209 2.16 -9.12 -20.38
N LEU A 210 2.78 -8.38 -19.44
CA LEU A 210 2.05 -7.34 -18.69
C LEU A 210 1.54 -6.23 -19.61
N ILE A 211 2.37 -5.79 -20.55
CA ILE A 211 2.01 -4.77 -21.54
C ILE A 211 0.88 -5.29 -22.44
N ASP A 212 1.01 -6.52 -22.95
CA ASP A 212 0.00 -7.15 -23.82
C ASP A 212 -1.36 -7.27 -23.11
N VAL A 213 -1.37 -7.76 -21.87
CA VAL A 213 -2.60 -7.87 -21.07
C VAL A 213 -3.23 -6.51 -20.85
N ASN A 214 -2.43 -5.49 -20.51
CA ASN A 214 -2.95 -4.13 -20.32
C ASN A 214 -3.58 -3.57 -21.60
N ASN A 215 -2.88 -3.68 -22.73
CA ASN A 215 -3.34 -3.14 -24.02
C ASN A 215 -4.65 -3.80 -24.50
N LYS A 216 -4.86 -5.08 -24.14
CA LYS A 216 -6.09 -5.82 -24.43
C LYS A 216 -7.20 -5.61 -23.39
N GLY A 217 -7.02 -4.73 -22.41
CA GLY A 217 -7.99 -4.51 -21.32
C GLY A 217 -8.16 -5.73 -20.41
N GLY A 218 -7.16 -6.62 -20.36
CA GLY A 218 -7.19 -7.84 -19.58
C GLY A 218 -6.95 -7.60 -18.09
N ARG A 219 -7.33 -8.59 -17.26
CA ARG A 219 -7.17 -8.52 -15.81
C ARG A 219 -5.79 -9.01 -15.37
N LEU A 220 -5.09 -8.18 -14.60
CA LEU A 220 -3.83 -8.53 -13.95
C LEU A 220 -4.05 -9.42 -12.73
N ASN A 221 -3.03 -10.20 -12.37
CA ASN A 221 -3.03 -10.97 -11.13
C ASN A 221 -2.65 -10.07 -9.94
N GLU A 222 -3.18 -10.35 -8.75
CA GLU A 222 -2.87 -9.59 -7.53
C GLU A 222 -1.37 -9.36 -7.27
N HIS A 223 -0.50 -10.29 -7.69
CA HIS A 223 0.94 -10.18 -7.46
C HIS A 223 1.61 -9.05 -8.25
N TRP A 224 0.99 -8.60 -9.33
CA TRP A 224 1.45 -7.50 -10.19
C TRP A 224 0.29 -6.55 -10.54
N HIS A 225 -0.78 -6.54 -9.76
CA HIS A 225 -1.88 -5.58 -9.93
C HIS A 225 -1.57 -4.26 -9.24
N HIS A 226 -2.30 -3.21 -9.61
CA HIS A 226 -2.12 -1.85 -9.09
C HIS A 226 -2.64 -1.71 -7.67
N TYR A 227 -2.10 -0.76 -6.92
CA TYR A 227 -2.47 -0.54 -5.52
C TYR A 227 -3.90 -0.04 -5.37
N ASP A 228 -4.36 0.81 -6.28
CA ASP A 228 -5.75 1.30 -6.33
C ASP A 228 -6.78 0.20 -6.57
N GLN A 229 -6.38 -0.90 -7.21
CA GLN A 229 -7.26 -2.03 -7.49
C GLN A 229 -7.29 -3.07 -6.37
N LEU A 230 -6.28 -3.06 -5.48
CA LEU A 230 -6.20 -4.00 -4.36
C LEU A 230 -6.68 -3.38 -3.05
N CYS A 231 -6.30 -2.13 -2.78
CA CYS A 231 -6.49 -1.50 -1.47
C CYS A 231 -7.23 -0.16 -1.50
N HIS A 232 -7.61 0.34 -2.67
CA HIS A 232 -8.52 1.49 -2.81
C HIS A 232 -8.20 2.70 -1.92
N PRO A 233 -6.96 3.22 -1.91
CA PRO A 233 -6.52 4.29 -1.01
C PRO A 233 -7.17 5.65 -1.30
N CYS A 234 -7.89 5.80 -2.41
CA CYS A 234 -8.70 6.99 -2.68
C CYS A 234 -10.11 6.90 -2.10
N GLU A 235 -10.58 5.69 -1.80
CA GLU A 235 -11.89 5.44 -1.19
C GLU A 235 -11.77 5.06 0.29
N ILE A 236 -10.59 4.64 0.74
CA ILE A 236 -10.31 4.20 2.11
C ILE A 236 -9.13 4.99 2.67
N ASN A 237 -9.41 5.79 3.69
CA ASN A 237 -8.38 6.50 4.44
C ASN A 237 -7.56 5.51 5.26
N PHE A 238 -6.24 5.46 5.06
CA PHE A 238 -5.34 4.65 5.88
C PHE A 238 -4.76 5.46 7.03
N ASP A 239 -4.75 4.86 8.22
CA ASP A 239 -4.16 5.43 9.43
C ASP A 239 -2.63 5.30 9.43
N PHE A 240 -2.07 4.37 8.65
CA PHE A 240 -0.63 4.26 8.43
C PHE A 240 -0.31 3.76 7.02
N ILE A 241 0.69 4.39 6.40
CA ILE A 241 1.21 4.04 5.07
C ILE A 241 2.70 3.69 5.23
N GLY A 242 2.99 2.40 5.21
CA GLY A 242 4.35 1.88 5.25
C GLY A 242 4.96 1.73 3.86
N HIS A 243 6.27 1.91 3.77
CA HIS A 243 7.03 1.60 2.56
C HIS A 243 7.92 0.40 2.86
N TYR A 244 8.05 -0.50 1.88
CA TYR A 244 8.96 -1.64 1.99
C TYR A 244 10.39 -1.16 2.22
N GLU A 245 10.78 -0.04 1.63
CA GLU A 245 12.12 0.54 1.76
C GLU A 245 12.46 1.00 3.19
N THR A 246 11.46 1.28 4.03
CA THR A 246 11.60 1.70 5.43
C THR A 246 10.93 0.72 6.39
N LEU A 247 10.78 -0.54 5.97
CA LEU A 247 10.02 -1.56 6.70
C LEU A 247 10.56 -1.81 8.12
N GLU A 248 11.88 -1.70 8.31
CA GLU A 248 12.54 -1.89 9.60
C GLU A 248 12.06 -0.91 10.67
N GLU A 249 11.83 0.34 10.30
CA GLU A 249 11.30 1.38 11.19
C GLU A 249 9.76 1.38 11.20
N ASP A 250 9.15 1.22 10.03
CA ASP A 250 7.70 1.33 9.85
C ASP A 250 6.94 0.19 10.53
N ALA A 251 7.46 -1.04 10.51
CA ALA A 251 6.77 -2.21 11.03
C ALA A 251 6.59 -2.23 12.56
N PRO A 252 7.62 -1.99 13.40
CA PRO A 252 7.41 -1.88 14.83
C PRO A 252 6.53 -0.67 15.18
N PHE A 253 6.72 0.46 14.50
CA PHE A 253 5.95 1.69 14.78
C PHE A 253 4.45 1.53 14.50
N VAL A 254 4.06 0.88 13.39
CA VAL A 254 2.64 0.65 13.10
C VAL A 254 1.97 -0.30 14.09
N LEU A 255 2.70 -1.29 14.63
CA LEU A 255 2.18 -2.18 15.68
C LEU A 255 1.98 -1.42 16.99
N HIS A 256 2.87 -0.49 17.31
CA HIS A 256 2.75 0.40 18.46
C HIS A 256 1.54 1.33 18.36
N GLU A 257 1.41 2.06 17.24
CA GLU A 257 0.27 2.97 17.00
C GLU A 257 -1.07 2.22 16.97
N ALA A 258 -1.08 0.97 16.50
CA ALA A 258 -2.25 0.09 16.54
C ALA A 258 -2.56 -0.47 17.95
N GLY A 259 -1.66 -0.29 18.93
CA GLY A 259 -1.81 -0.77 20.30
C GLY A 259 -1.69 -2.29 20.45
N VAL A 260 -0.89 -2.94 19.59
CA VAL A 260 -0.73 -4.41 19.56
C VAL A 260 0.73 -4.87 19.68
N ASP A 261 1.65 -3.94 19.87
CA ASP A 261 3.10 -4.18 20.05
C ASP A 261 3.45 -5.03 21.28
N GLN A 262 2.58 -5.06 22.29
CA GLN A 262 2.72 -5.96 23.45
C GLN A 262 2.26 -7.40 23.17
N LEU A 263 1.55 -7.63 22.05
CA LEU A 263 0.97 -8.93 21.70
C LEU A 263 1.75 -9.63 20.59
N VAL A 264 2.31 -8.84 19.66
CA VAL A 264 3.07 -9.33 18.52
C VAL A 264 4.19 -8.38 18.17
N SER A 265 5.26 -8.92 17.59
CA SER A 265 6.34 -8.15 16.99
C SER A 265 6.49 -8.49 15.51
N PHE A 266 7.07 -7.55 14.75
CA PHE A 266 7.55 -7.85 13.40
C PHE A 266 8.95 -8.47 13.52
N PRO A 267 9.23 -9.60 12.86
CA PRO A 267 10.55 -10.22 12.93
C PRO A 267 11.62 -9.32 12.29
N PRO A 268 12.92 -9.52 12.60
CA PRO A 268 14.01 -8.79 11.97
C PRO A 268 13.88 -8.74 10.44
N VAL A 269 14.09 -7.54 9.88
CA VAL A 269 13.89 -7.31 8.45
C VAL A 269 15.10 -7.76 7.67
N HIS A 270 14.90 -8.77 6.81
CA HIS A 270 15.90 -9.18 5.84
C HIS A 270 15.43 -8.76 4.45
N PHE A 271 15.98 -7.64 3.97
CA PHE A 271 15.69 -7.15 2.62
C PHE A 271 16.15 -8.15 1.57
N THR A 272 15.32 -8.36 0.55
CA THR A 272 15.71 -9.17 -0.61
C THR A 272 16.72 -8.39 -1.45
N SER A 273 17.63 -9.08 -2.13
CA SER A 273 18.54 -8.48 -3.15
C SER A 273 17.82 -8.00 -4.43
N THR A 274 16.51 -7.74 -4.38
CA THR A 274 15.73 -7.37 -5.56
C THR A 274 16.15 -6.00 -6.09
N LYS A 275 16.35 -5.02 -5.19
CA LYS A 275 16.87 -3.69 -5.52
C LYS A 275 18.22 -3.78 -6.26
N ASP A 276 19.16 -4.57 -5.74
CA ASP A 276 20.49 -4.75 -6.33
C ASP A 276 20.45 -5.42 -7.71
N ASN A 277 19.41 -6.21 -7.96
CA ASN A 277 19.21 -6.91 -9.22
C ASN A 277 18.40 -6.11 -10.25
N LEU A 278 17.83 -4.95 -9.89
CA LEU A 278 16.95 -4.18 -10.79
C LEU A 278 17.63 -3.93 -12.14
N GLN A 279 18.82 -3.34 -12.12
CA GLN A 279 19.55 -2.99 -13.33
C GLN A 279 19.77 -4.22 -14.23
N ARG A 280 20.26 -5.33 -13.66
CA ARG A 280 20.54 -6.56 -14.40
C ARG A 280 19.30 -7.09 -15.15
N TYR A 281 18.13 -7.06 -14.51
CA TYR A 281 16.93 -7.62 -15.10
C TYR A 281 16.29 -6.66 -16.10
N TYR A 282 16.26 -5.37 -15.79
CA TYR A 282 15.66 -4.37 -16.67
C TYR A 282 16.55 -4.01 -17.86
N SER A 283 17.86 -4.25 -17.83
CA SER A 283 18.73 -4.09 -19.01
C SER A 283 18.43 -5.10 -20.13
N GLU A 284 17.73 -6.18 -19.84
CA GLU A 284 17.25 -7.14 -20.85
C GLU A 284 15.91 -6.71 -21.50
N VAL A 285 15.29 -5.64 -21.00
CA VAL A 285 13.99 -5.11 -21.45
C VAL A 285 14.25 -3.94 -22.40
N SER A 286 13.50 -3.85 -23.50
CA SER A 286 13.64 -2.72 -24.42
C SER A 286 13.28 -1.41 -23.73
N ARG A 287 13.94 -0.32 -24.12
CA ARG A 287 13.67 1.03 -23.61
C ARG A 287 12.20 1.40 -23.76
N GLU A 288 11.62 1.03 -24.90
CA GLU A 288 10.22 1.26 -25.25
C GLU A 288 9.27 0.50 -24.31
N ASP A 289 9.59 -0.74 -23.97
CA ASP A 289 8.80 -1.54 -23.01
C ASP A 289 8.92 -0.99 -21.59
N VAL A 290 10.09 -0.52 -21.15
CA VAL A 290 10.24 0.11 -19.83
C VAL A 290 9.40 1.38 -19.74
N ILE A 291 9.39 2.22 -20.77
CA ILE A 291 8.56 3.43 -20.83
C ILE A 291 7.06 3.06 -20.83
N GLN A 292 6.64 2.05 -21.60
CA GLN A 292 5.26 1.57 -21.59
C GLN A 292 4.86 1.03 -20.21
N LEU A 293 5.72 0.23 -19.59
CA LEU A 293 5.50 -0.33 -18.26
C LEU A 293 5.37 0.80 -17.21
N GLN A 294 6.22 1.82 -17.28
CA GLN A 294 6.14 2.99 -16.42
C GLN A 294 4.77 3.67 -16.56
N ARG A 295 4.26 3.84 -17.79
CA ARG A 295 2.93 4.42 -18.02
C ARG A 295 1.82 3.57 -17.41
N ILE A 296 1.92 2.25 -17.52
CA ILE A 296 0.95 1.30 -16.94
C ILE A 296 0.91 1.44 -15.41
N TYR A 297 2.06 1.52 -14.74
CA TYR A 297 2.16 1.61 -13.28
C TYR A 297 2.25 3.03 -12.73
N ARG A 298 2.16 4.07 -13.58
CA ARG A 298 2.32 5.49 -13.22
C ARG A 298 1.52 5.90 -11.99
N ARG A 299 0.28 5.41 -11.89
CA ARG A 299 -0.61 5.70 -10.75
C ARG A 299 -0.03 5.22 -9.42
N ASP A 300 0.61 4.04 -9.40
CA ASP A 300 1.23 3.49 -8.20
C ASP A 300 2.45 4.33 -7.77
N PHE A 301 3.23 4.83 -8.73
CA PHE A 301 4.35 5.72 -8.46
C PHE A 301 3.88 7.05 -7.86
N GLU A 302 2.98 7.73 -8.56
CA GLU A 302 2.51 9.07 -8.18
C GLU A 302 1.78 9.05 -6.84
N MET A 303 0.91 8.06 -6.62
CA MET A 303 0.09 7.97 -5.41
C MET A 303 0.92 7.81 -4.14
N PHE A 304 2.02 7.08 -4.20
CA PHE A 304 2.88 6.81 -3.04
C PHE A 304 4.20 7.58 -3.05
N GLY A 305 4.35 8.56 -3.96
CA GLY A 305 5.49 9.48 -3.96
C GLY A 305 6.82 8.83 -4.38
N TYR A 306 6.77 7.79 -5.22
CA TYR A 306 7.97 7.23 -5.83
C TYR A 306 8.46 8.10 -7.00
N ASN A 307 9.76 8.43 -7.00
CA ASN A 307 10.34 9.27 -8.05
C ASN A 307 10.42 8.52 -9.39
N THR A 308 9.45 8.82 -10.25
CA THR A 308 9.26 8.15 -11.54
C THR A 308 10.42 8.41 -12.49
N SER A 309 10.96 9.63 -12.54
CA SER A 309 12.09 10.00 -13.41
C SER A 309 13.38 9.33 -12.96
N GLN A 310 13.68 9.37 -11.66
CA GLN A 310 14.89 8.73 -11.11
C GLN A 310 14.88 7.22 -11.33
N SER A 311 13.75 6.55 -11.09
CA SER A 311 13.62 5.11 -11.39
C SER A 311 13.89 4.84 -12.87
N LEU A 312 13.32 5.62 -13.78
CA LEU A 312 13.51 5.43 -15.22
C LEU A 312 14.95 5.70 -15.67
N ASP A 313 15.53 6.83 -15.26
CA ASP A 313 16.89 7.23 -15.62
C ASP A 313 17.92 6.21 -15.14
N SER A 314 17.72 5.68 -13.93
CA SER A 314 18.59 4.63 -13.38
C SER A 314 18.56 3.33 -14.19
N LEU A 315 17.46 3.05 -14.89
CA LEU A 315 17.28 1.84 -15.69
C LEU A 315 17.66 2.03 -17.16
N ILE A 316 17.46 3.23 -17.71
CA ILE A 316 17.67 3.54 -19.14
C ILE A 316 19.06 4.14 -19.40
N ASN A 317 19.58 5.05 -18.57
CA ASN A 317 20.74 5.87 -18.93
C ASN A 317 22.10 5.23 -18.58
N ARG A 318 22.13 3.99 -18.10
CA ARG A 318 23.38 3.25 -17.82
C ARG A 318 23.65 2.08 -18.76
N THR A 319 22.78 1.84 -19.75
CA THR A 319 23.07 0.91 -20.85
C THR A 319 24.00 1.51 -21.91
N ASP A 320 24.24 2.82 -21.87
CA ASP A 320 25.15 3.53 -22.79
C ASP A 320 26.46 3.97 -22.09
N GLY A 321 27.07 3.05 -21.33
CA GLY A 321 28.44 3.20 -20.79
C GLY A 321 29.46 2.43 -21.65
N PRO A 322 30.68 2.95 -21.86
CA PRO A 322 31.53 2.58 -22.99
C PRO A 322 32.17 1.20 -22.77
N ASN A 323 31.60 0.17 -23.37
CA ASN A 323 32.30 -1.08 -23.68
C ASN A 323 31.64 -1.72 -24.92
N ALA A 324 31.71 -1.00 -26.02
CA ALA A 324 31.72 -1.57 -27.36
C ALA A 324 32.88 -0.89 -28.09
N ILE A 325 33.78 -1.70 -28.67
CA ILE A 325 35.08 -1.36 -29.28
C ILE A 325 36.29 -1.57 -28.34
N LYS A 326 36.69 -2.84 -28.18
CA LYS A 326 37.90 -3.41 -28.81
C LYS A 326 37.90 -4.92 -28.69
#